data_AF-A0AA47MQ82-F1
#
_entry.id   AF-A0AA47MQ82-F1
#
_cell.length_a   1.000
_cell.length_b   1.000
_cell.length_c   1.000
_cell.angle_alpha   90.00
_cell.angle_beta   90.00
_cell.angle_gamma   90.00
#
_symmetry.space_group_name_H-M   'P 1'
#
loop_
_entity.id
_entity.type
_entity.pdbx_description
1 polymer ?
#
loop_
_entity_poly.entity_id
_entity_poly.type
_entity_poly.pdbx_seq_one_letter_code
_entity_poly.pdbx_strand_id
1 'polypeptide(L)'
;MQSLERGKRPGPKLRRQMVQIVVTEMMEKCPHADDSDHTDEIPLEERAATQDTYGCIKWNVKFLPREETQESQQQKKEKLKEMFQHSDANPEVKCLMKSTFYTQRQHVNQGKSIKSLQEWPFLFGELGMSVHFKELTGIDLKETFT
;
A
#
# COMPACT_ATOMS: atom_id res chain seq x y z
N MET A 1 -10.50 -39.73 -20.71
CA MET A 1 -10.74 -38.39 -20.13
C MET A 1 -11.05 -38.55 -18.66
N GLN A 2 -10.41 -37.80 -17.75
CA GLN A 2 -10.80 -37.82 -16.34
C GLN A 2 -12.07 -36.97 -16.16
N SER A 3 -13.15 -37.59 -15.70
CA SER A 3 -14.43 -36.92 -15.48
C SER A 3 -14.32 -35.98 -14.26
N LEU A 4 -14.70 -34.72 -14.44
CA LEU A 4 -14.80 -33.76 -13.33
C LEU A 4 -16.18 -33.90 -12.67
N GLU A 5 -16.21 -34.18 -11.37
CA GLU A 5 -17.46 -34.20 -10.62
C GLU A 5 -17.93 -32.79 -10.31
N ARG A 6 -19.16 -32.45 -10.71
CA ARG A 6 -19.78 -31.15 -10.43
C ARG A 6 -19.87 -30.92 -8.93
N GLY A 7 -19.32 -29.79 -8.46
CA GLY A 7 -19.35 -29.40 -7.05
C GLY A 7 -18.25 -29.98 -6.18
N LYS A 8 -17.36 -30.85 -6.70
CA LYS A 8 -16.16 -31.29 -5.97
C LYS A 8 -14.91 -30.65 -6.53
N ARG A 9 -14.03 -30.19 -5.63
CA ARG A 9 -12.74 -29.61 -5.99
C ARG A 9 -11.79 -30.72 -6.49
N PRO A 10 -11.22 -30.62 -7.71
CA PRO A 10 -10.27 -31.61 -8.21
C PRO A 10 -9.00 -31.68 -7.35
N GLY A 11 -8.38 -32.87 -7.36
CA GLY A 11 -7.13 -33.12 -6.65
C GLY A 11 -5.96 -32.28 -7.17
N PRO A 12 -4.92 -32.02 -6.35
CA PRO A 12 -3.83 -31.08 -6.70
C PRO A 12 -3.13 -31.36 -8.04
N LYS A 13 -2.90 -32.64 -8.38
CA LYS A 13 -2.27 -33.02 -9.65
C LYS A 13 -3.13 -32.67 -10.86
N LEU A 14 -4.42 -33.01 -10.81
CA LEU A 14 -5.37 -32.72 -11.88
C LEU A 14 -5.57 -31.22 -12.07
N ARG A 15 -5.63 -30.45 -10.97
CA ARG A 15 -5.69 -28.98 -11.06
C ARG A 15 -4.49 -28.39 -11.81
N ARG A 16 -3.28 -28.85 -11.50
CA ARG A 16 -2.07 -28.38 -12.20
C ARG A 16 -2.13 -28.68 -13.69
N GLN A 17 -2.57 -29.87 -14.06
CA GLN A 17 -2.74 -30.24 -15.47
C GLN A 17 -3.81 -29.38 -16.17
N MET A 18 -4.95 -29.14 -15.53
CA MET A 18 -6.00 -28.27 -16.07
C MET A 18 -5.49 -26.85 -16.33
N VAL A 19 -4.73 -26.28 -15.38
CA VAL A 19 -4.13 -24.94 -15.54
C VAL A 19 -3.14 -24.93 -16.70
N GLN A 20 -2.26 -25.93 -16.81
CA GLN A 20 -1.29 -26.01 -17.91
C GLN A 20 -1.98 -26.05 -19.27
N ILE A 21 -3.06 -26.83 -19.41
CA ILE A 21 -3.82 -26.92 -20.66
C ILE A 21 -4.42 -25.56 -21.02
N VAL A 22 -5.10 -24.91 -20.07
CA VAL A 22 -5.73 -23.60 -20.30
C VAL A 22 -4.69 -22.54 -20.67
N VAL A 23 -3.57 -22.46 -19.94
CA VAL A 23 -2.49 -21.49 -20.23
C VAL A 23 -1.89 -21.72 -21.62
N THR A 24 -1.62 -22.97 -21.98
CA THR A 24 -1.06 -23.31 -23.30
C THR A 24 -2.02 -22.89 -24.42
N GLU A 25 -3.30 -23.18 -24.27
CA GLU A 25 -4.33 -22.78 -25.24
C GLU A 25 -4.51 -21.25 -25.32
N MET A 26 -4.38 -20.55 -24.20
CA MET A 26 -4.40 -19.08 -24.17
C MET A 26 -3.19 -18.48 -24.89
N MET A 27 -2.00 -19.07 -24.72
CA MET A 27 -0.77 -18.63 -25.39
C MET A 27 -0.82 -18.88 -26.91
N GLU A 28 -1.48 -19.95 -27.37
CA GLU A 28 -1.67 -20.20 -28.80
C GLU A 28 -2.72 -19.29 -29.44
N LYS A 29 -3.79 -18.93 -28.71
CA LYS A 29 -4.87 -18.08 -29.24
C LYS A 29 -4.54 -16.60 -29.27
N CYS A 30 -3.60 -16.15 -28.44
CA CYS A 30 -3.14 -14.78 -28.41
C CYS A 30 -1.65 -14.73 -28.77
N PRO A 31 -1.28 -14.78 -30.06
CA PRO A 31 0.07 -14.40 -30.45
C PRO A 31 0.27 -12.98 -29.95
N HIS A 32 1.25 -12.78 -29.06
CA HIS A 32 1.56 -11.46 -28.53
C HIS A 32 1.69 -10.50 -29.71
N ALA A 33 0.90 -9.43 -29.69
CA ALA A 33 1.21 -8.25 -30.48
C ALA A 33 2.58 -7.79 -30.00
N ASP A 34 3.59 -8.04 -30.82
CA ASP A 34 4.89 -7.42 -30.72
C ASP A 34 4.69 -5.97 -31.15
N ASP A 35 4.52 -5.06 -30.18
CA ASP A 35 4.66 -3.63 -30.39
C ASP A 35 5.10 -2.96 -29.09
N SER A 36 6.37 -2.55 -29.12
CA SER A 36 7.03 -1.52 -28.30
C SER A 36 6.61 -1.38 -26.84
N ASP A 37 7.47 -1.86 -25.94
CA ASP A 37 7.96 -0.97 -24.88
C ASP A 37 9.33 -1.46 -24.42
N HIS A 38 10.16 -0.52 -23.99
CA HIS A 38 11.34 -0.79 -23.17
C HIS A 38 10.88 -1.30 -21.80
N THR A 39 10.25 -2.47 -21.73
CA THR A 39 10.08 -3.17 -20.47
C THR A 39 11.37 -3.92 -20.22
N ASP A 40 12.31 -3.23 -19.56
CA ASP A 40 13.34 -3.92 -18.78
C ASP A 40 12.62 -4.98 -17.95
N GLU A 41 12.91 -6.25 -18.21
CA GLU A 41 12.31 -7.35 -17.48
C GLU A 41 12.64 -7.18 -16.00
N ILE A 42 11.70 -6.62 -15.24
CA ILE A 42 11.85 -6.47 -13.79
C ILE A 42 12.14 -7.87 -13.23
N PRO A 43 13.28 -8.08 -12.56
CA PRO A 43 13.65 -9.39 -12.02
C PRO A 43 12.51 -10.01 -11.21
N LEU A 44 12.37 -11.34 -11.28
CA LEU A 44 11.27 -12.07 -10.61
C LEU A 44 11.20 -11.77 -9.09
N GLU A 45 12.35 -11.56 -8.46
CA GLU A 45 12.50 -11.16 -7.06
C GLU A 45 11.87 -9.78 -6.77
N GLU A 46 12.07 -8.82 -7.68
CA GLU A 46 11.54 -7.46 -7.57
C GLU A 46 10.03 -7.43 -7.88
N ARG A 47 9.56 -8.29 -8.79
CA ARG A 47 8.12 -8.53 -9.00
C ARG A 47 7.45 -9.14 -7.76
N ALA A 48 8.09 -10.13 -7.12
CA ALA A 48 7.58 -10.73 -5.88
C ALA A 48 7.53 -9.70 -4.74
N ALA A 49 8.58 -8.90 -4.55
CA ALA A 49 8.59 -7.81 -3.57
C ALA A 49 7.53 -6.73 -3.86
N THR A 50 7.27 -6.42 -5.14
CA THR A 50 6.23 -5.48 -5.55
C THR A 50 4.82 -6.03 -5.26
N GLN A 51 4.61 -7.34 -5.45
CA GLN A 51 3.36 -8.02 -5.09
C GLN A 51 3.15 -8.06 -3.57
N ASP A 52 4.19 -8.35 -2.79
CA ASP A 52 4.12 -8.47 -1.34
C ASP A 52 3.85 -7.13 -0.63
N THR A 53 4.14 -6.02 -1.30
CA THR A 53 3.91 -4.67 -0.79
C THR A 53 2.62 -4.03 -1.26
N TYR A 54 1.83 -4.72 -2.11
CA TYR A 54 0.57 -4.22 -2.67
C TYR A 54 0.68 -2.79 -3.23
N GLY A 55 1.81 -2.46 -3.87
CA GLY A 55 2.07 -1.11 -4.42
C GLY A 55 2.47 -0.04 -3.40
N CYS A 56 2.76 -0.42 -2.15
CA CYS A 56 3.22 0.53 -1.12
C CYS A 56 4.74 0.75 -1.21
N ILE A 57 5.15 1.92 -1.71
CA ILE A 57 6.55 2.34 -1.82
C ILE A 57 7.22 2.60 -0.46
N LYS A 58 6.46 3.04 0.56
CA LYS A 58 6.99 3.38 1.91
C LYS A 58 6.34 2.53 3.01
N TRP A 59 6.13 1.24 2.76
CA TRP A 59 5.45 0.35 3.70
C TRP A 59 6.22 0.12 5.03
N ASN A 60 7.56 0.09 4.97
CA ASN A 60 8.44 -0.09 6.15
C ASN A 60 9.50 1.01 6.23
N VAL A 61 9.18 2.05 7.00
CA VAL A 61 10.07 3.18 7.26
C VAL A 61 11.09 2.81 8.35
N LYS A 62 12.29 2.37 7.93
CA LYS A 62 13.36 1.95 8.85
C LYS A 62 14.14 3.12 9.46
N PHE A 63 14.21 4.23 8.74
CA PHE A 63 15.04 5.38 9.12
C PHE A 63 14.16 6.62 9.28
N LEU A 64 14.49 7.41 10.29
CA LEU A 64 13.91 8.71 10.50
C LEU A 64 14.38 9.67 9.38
N PRO A 65 13.53 10.59 8.87
CA PRO A 65 13.99 11.62 7.96
C PRO A 65 15.12 12.46 8.57
N ARG A 66 16.05 12.95 7.73
CA ARG A 66 17.28 13.61 8.17
C ARG A 66 17.03 14.89 8.96
N GLU A 67 15.93 15.57 8.66
CA GLU A 67 15.51 16.83 9.28
C GLU A 67 14.69 16.62 10.57
N GLU A 68 14.37 15.38 10.92
CA GLU A 68 13.53 15.05 12.07
C GLU A 68 14.36 14.46 13.22
N THR A 69 13.79 14.51 14.42
CA THR A 69 14.23 13.70 15.57
C THR A 69 13.00 13.04 16.19
N GLN A 70 13.20 12.04 17.07
CA GLN A 70 12.08 11.47 17.84
C GLN A 70 11.34 12.53 18.66
N GLU A 71 12.08 13.50 19.20
CA GLU A 71 11.50 14.63 19.93
C GLU A 71 10.69 15.55 19.01
N SER A 72 11.22 15.91 17.83
CA SER A 72 10.50 16.74 16.85
C SER A 72 9.21 16.07 16.38
N GLN A 73 9.24 14.76 16.14
CA GLN A 73 8.05 13.96 15.81
C GLN A 73 7.00 14.02 16.92
N GLN A 74 7.41 13.90 18.17
CA GLN A 74 6.52 13.95 19.32
C GLN A 74 5.94 15.36 19.52
N GLN A 75 6.73 16.42 19.36
CA GLN A 75 6.25 17.81 19.40
C GLN A 75 5.21 18.07 18.31
N LYS A 76 5.45 17.59 17.07
CA LYS A 76 4.49 17.72 15.96
C LYS A 76 3.21 16.92 16.18
N LYS A 77 3.31 15.75 16.84
CA LYS A 77 2.13 14.97 17.27
C LYS A 77 1.28 15.75 18.27
N GLU A 78 1.89 16.35 19.29
CA GLU A 78 1.14 17.16 20.27
C GLU A 78 0.52 18.39 19.60
N LYS A 79 1.23 19.07 18.69
CA LYS A 79 0.67 20.16 17.89
C LYS A 79 -0.56 19.73 17.09
N LEU A 80 -0.54 18.55 16.46
CA LEU A 80 -1.72 17.99 15.77
C LEU A 80 -2.90 17.79 16.74
N LYS A 81 -2.66 17.37 17.98
CA LYS A 81 -3.73 17.22 18.98
C LYS A 81 -4.32 18.56 19.40
N GLU A 82 -3.48 19.56 19.62
CA GLU A 82 -3.92 20.93 19.93
C GLU A 82 -4.80 21.50 18.80
N MET A 83 -4.33 21.42 17.55
CA MET A 83 -5.08 21.89 16.38
C MET A 83 -6.44 21.18 16.24
N PHE A 84 -6.49 19.89 16.55
CA PHE A 84 -7.73 19.13 16.51
C PHE A 84 -8.75 19.61 17.57
N GLN A 85 -8.29 19.97 18.77
CA GLN A 85 -9.16 20.50 19.83
C GLN A 85 -9.76 21.85 19.46
N HIS A 86 -9.01 22.69 18.73
CA HIS A 86 -9.45 24.02 18.32
C HIS A 86 -10.23 24.04 16.99
N SER A 87 -10.46 22.89 16.34
CA SER A 87 -11.13 22.77 15.02
C SER A 87 -10.47 23.58 13.89
N ASP A 88 -9.17 23.87 14.02
CA ASP A 88 -8.40 24.61 13.01
C ASP A 88 -7.87 23.65 11.94
N ALA A 89 -8.72 23.28 10.98
CA ALA A 89 -8.31 22.56 9.78
C ALA A 89 -7.55 23.50 8.82
N ASN A 90 -6.31 23.82 9.18
CA ASN A 90 -5.40 24.67 8.42
C ASN A 90 -4.57 23.83 7.42
N PRO A 91 -4.15 24.35 6.25
CA PRO A 91 -3.16 23.71 5.38
C PRO A 91 -1.89 23.20 6.11
N GLU A 92 -1.56 23.77 7.27
CA GLU A 92 -0.49 23.27 8.15
C GLU A 92 -0.68 21.81 8.59
N VAL A 93 -1.92 21.34 8.80
CA VAL A 93 -2.20 19.94 9.18
C VAL A 93 -1.66 18.98 8.12
N LYS A 94 -1.75 19.34 6.83
CA LYS A 94 -1.22 18.53 5.73
C LYS A 94 0.29 18.35 5.85
N CYS A 95 1.02 19.43 6.14
CA CYS A 95 2.47 19.39 6.32
C CYS A 95 2.87 18.58 7.55
N LEU A 96 2.16 18.78 8.67
CA LEU A 96 2.39 18.02 9.90
C LEU A 96 2.12 16.52 9.72
N MET A 97 1.04 16.15 9.01
CA MET A 97 0.74 14.75 8.71
C MET A 97 1.83 14.08 7.88
N LYS A 98 2.41 14.79 6.89
CA LYS A 98 3.55 14.28 6.09
C LYS A 98 4.80 14.09 6.95
N SER A 99 5.17 15.13 7.69
CA SER A 99 6.37 15.09 8.53
C SER A 99 6.30 13.99 9.60
N THR A 100 5.11 13.73 10.14
CA THR A 100 4.89 12.70 11.17
C THR A 100 4.57 11.31 10.63
N PHE A 101 4.61 11.12 9.30
CA PHE A 101 4.32 9.85 8.64
C PHE A 101 5.15 8.69 9.21
N TYR A 102 6.44 8.94 9.47
CA TYR A 102 7.35 7.95 10.03
C TYR A 102 6.77 7.29 11.29
N THR A 103 6.38 8.10 12.28
CA THR A 103 5.92 7.60 13.59
C THR A 103 4.53 6.98 13.49
N GLN A 104 3.65 7.57 12.68
CA GLN A 104 2.34 6.98 12.39
C GLN A 104 2.50 5.57 11.81
N ARG A 105 3.36 5.41 10.79
CA ARG A 105 3.56 4.13 10.12
C ARG A 105 4.25 3.10 11.01
N GLN A 106 5.21 3.52 11.84
CA GLN A 106 5.80 2.66 12.87
C GLN A 106 4.74 2.11 13.83
N HIS A 107 3.84 2.96 14.32
CA HIS A 107 2.75 2.54 15.21
C HIS A 107 1.79 1.56 14.54
N VAL A 108 1.46 1.78 13.26
CA VAL A 108 0.63 0.86 12.46
C VAL A 108 1.35 -0.49 12.27
N ASN A 109 2.62 -0.48 11.88
CA ASN A 109 3.40 -1.70 11.64
C ASN A 109 3.63 -2.52 12.92
N GLN A 110 3.68 -1.88 14.08
CA GLN A 110 3.76 -2.55 15.38
C GLN A 110 2.45 -3.25 15.80
N GLY A 111 1.38 -3.14 15.01
CA GLY A 111 0.09 -3.75 15.33
C GLY A 111 -0.59 -3.13 16.55
N LYS A 112 -0.31 -1.84 16.82
CA LYS A 112 -0.97 -1.11 17.91
C LYS A 112 -2.49 -1.15 17.70
N SER A 113 -3.23 -1.25 18.81
CA SER A 113 -4.70 -1.23 18.77
C SER A 113 -5.23 0.04 18.10
N ILE A 114 -6.42 -0.03 17.49
CA ILE A 114 -7.09 1.14 16.90
C ILE A 114 -7.23 2.27 17.94
N LYS A 115 -7.57 1.93 19.20
CA LYS A 115 -7.68 2.91 20.30
C LYS A 115 -6.37 3.68 20.52
N SER A 116 -5.22 3.02 20.50
CA SER A 116 -3.92 3.69 20.61
C SER A 116 -3.54 4.50 19.37
N LEU A 117 -4.06 4.14 18.18
CA LEU A 117 -3.85 4.92 16.96
C LEU A 117 -4.71 6.18 16.92
N GLN A 118 -5.82 6.24 17.67
CA GLN A 118 -6.64 7.45 17.81
C GLN A 118 -5.89 8.61 18.49
N GLU A 119 -4.72 8.37 19.09
CA GLU A 119 -3.79 9.44 19.49
C GLU A 119 -3.30 10.30 18.32
N TRP A 120 -3.47 9.82 17.08
CA TRP A 120 -3.29 10.57 15.84
C TRP A 120 -4.67 11.05 15.35
N PRO A 121 -5.13 12.24 15.77
CA PRO A 121 -6.52 12.65 15.59
C PRO A 121 -6.95 12.74 14.12
N PHE A 122 -6.02 13.08 13.22
CA PHE A 122 -6.30 13.24 11.80
C PHE A 122 -6.09 11.97 10.97
N LEU A 123 -5.50 10.90 11.53
CA LEU A 123 -5.11 9.70 10.77
C LEU A 123 -6.28 9.04 10.05
N PHE A 124 -7.46 9.07 10.66
CA PHE A 124 -8.69 8.47 10.14
C PHE A 124 -9.65 9.49 9.50
N GLY A 125 -9.25 10.75 9.41
CA GLY A 125 -10.00 11.79 8.69
C GLY A 125 -9.61 11.82 7.21
N GLU A 126 -10.48 12.33 6.34
CA GLU A 126 -10.26 12.39 4.89
C GLU A 126 -8.90 13.03 4.53
N LEU A 127 -8.59 14.18 5.13
CA LEU A 127 -7.33 14.89 4.90
C LEU A 127 -6.13 14.01 5.29
N GLY A 128 -6.12 13.45 6.50
CA GLY A 128 -4.99 12.65 6.96
C GLY A 128 -4.84 11.33 6.21
N MET A 129 -5.95 10.66 5.90
CA MET A 129 -5.96 9.44 5.08
C MET A 129 -5.41 9.71 3.68
N SER A 130 -5.83 10.80 3.02
CA SER A 130 -5.32 11.14 1.68
C SER A 130 -3.81 11.41 1.68
N VAL A 131 -3.31 12.12 2.70
CA VAL A 131 -1.89 12.41 2.86
C VAL A 131 -1.11 11.13 3.15
N HIS A 132 -1.57 10.33 4.12
CA HIS A 132 -0.90 9.10 4.51
C HIS A 132 -0.86 8.09 3.36
N PHE A 133 -1.96 7.97 2.61
CA PHE A 133 -2.03 7.14 1.41
C PHE A 133 -1.02 7.60 0.36
N LYS A 134 -0.99 8.90 0.04
CA LYS A 134 -0.04 9.44 -0.94
C LYS A 134 1.40 9.21 -0.53
N GLU A 135 1.74 9.33 0.76
CA GLU A 135 3.09 9.00 1.23
C GLU A 135 3.40 7.50 1.14
N LEU A 136 2.39 6.65 1.37
CA LEU A 136 2.54 5.19 1.35
C LEU A 136 2.69 4.62 -0.07
N THR A 137 1.95 5.15 -1.05
CA THR A 137 1.84 4.59 -2.42
C THR A 137 2.42 5.50 -3.50
N GLY A 138 2.63 6.79 -3.22
CA GLY A 138 3.00 7.79 -4.23
C GLY A 138 1.83 8.31 -5.07
N ILE A 139 0.63 7.74 -4.91
CA ILE A 139 -0.55 8.05 -5.72
C ILE A 139 -1.40 9.10 -5.02
N ASP A 140 -1.80 10.15 -5.73
CA ASP A 140 -2.79 11.09 -5.22
C ASP A 140 -4.19 10.50 -5.38
N LEU A 141 -4.82 10.15 -4.24
CA LEU A 141 -6.14 9.52 -4.21
C LEU A 141 -7.21 10.38 -4.90
N LYS A 142 -7.08 11.72 -4.83
CA LYS A 142 -8.08 12.62 -5.42
C LYS A 142 -7.98 12.66 -6.94
N GLU A 143 -6.78 12.47 -7.49
CA GLU A 143 -6.56 12.45 -8.94
C GLU A 143 -7.05 11.13 -9.56
N THR A 144 -7.04 10.03 -8.82
CA THR A 144 -7.38 8.69 -9.34
C THR A 144 -8.86 8.51 -9.70
N PHE A 145 -9.75 9.38 -9.20
CA PHE A 145 -11.20 9.32 -9.45
C PHE A 145 -11.71 10.39 -10.41
N THR A 146 -10.81 11.11 -11.07
CA THR A 146 -11.10 12.18 -12.05
C THR A 146 -11.00 11.66 -13.47
#